data_AF-A0A1W1I5Z1-F1
#
_entry.id   AF-A0A1W1I5Z1-F1
#
_cell.length_a   1.000
_cell.length_b   1.000
_cell.length_c   1.000
_cell.angle_alpha   90.00
_cell.angle_beta   90.00
_cell.angle_gamma   90.00
#
_symmetry.space_group_name_H-M   'P 1'
#
loop_
_entity.id
_entity.type
_entity.pdbx_description
1 polymer ?
#
loop_
_entity_poly.entity_id
_entity_poly.type
_entity_poly.pdbx_seq_one_letter_code
_entity_poly.pdbx_strand_id
1 'polypeptide(L)' 'MDSTSVYYKDFRIESCPSQHAGTEQWKARIFISWAPHDAKTTRSFSSQDAYQTSEEATLQGLALGELIIDGKIPGLSKD' A
#
# COMPACT_ATOMS: atom_id res chain seq x y z
N MET A 1 3.45 -10.30 -12.27
CA MET A 1 2.91 -9.16 -11.50
C MET A 1 4.06 -8.69 -10.64
N ASP A 2 4.61 -7.53 -10.97
CA ASP A 2 5.76 -6.98 -10.25
C ASP A 2 5.26 -6.39 -8.94
N SER A 3 5.83 -6.82 -7.82
CA SER A 3 5.62 -6.19 -6.51
C SER A 3 6.94 -5.62 -6.01
N THR A 4 6.86 -4.45 -5.39
CA THR A 4 8.03 -3.77 -4.78
C THR A 4 7.76 -3.59 -3.30
N SER A 5 8.71 -3.96 -2.46
CA SER A 5 8.57 -3.81 -1.01
C SER A 5 9.69 -3.01 -0.38
N VAL A 6 9.35 -2.21 0.61
CA VAL A 6 10.29 -1.45 1.44
C VAL A 6 9.99 -1.67 2.92
N TYR A 7 11.02 -1.60 3.74
CA TYR A 7 10.85 -1.49 5.18
C TYR A 7 10.76 -0.02 5.56
N TYR A 8 9.72 0.33 6.31
CA TYR A 8 9.51 1.66 6.85
C TYR A 8 9.19 1.54 8.33
N LYS A 9 10.14 1.98 9.18
CA LYS A 9 10.12 1.70 10.63
C LYS A 9 10.03 0.19 10.86
N ASP A 10 9.15 -0.27 11.74
CA ASP A 10 8.93 -1.70 12.04
C ASP A 10 7.90 -2.37 11.12
N PHE A 11 7.52 -1.71 10.02
CA PHE A 11 6.53 -2.21 9.07
C PHE A 11 7.20 -2.54 7.73
N ARG A 12 6.73 -3.60 7.07
CA ARG A 12 7.03 -3.86 5.66
C ARG A 12 5.84 -3.43 4.81
N ILE A 13 6.07 -2.47 3.93
CA ILE A 13 5.12 -2.02 2.91
C ILE A 13 5.44 -2.78 1.63
N GLU A 14 4.47 -3.46 1.06
CA GLU A 14 4.57 -4.12 -0.23
C GLU A 14 3.55 -3.52 -1.19
N SER A 15 4.03 -2.90 -2.26
CA SER A 15 3.21 -2.34 -3.33
C SER A 15 3.04 -3.35 -4.45
N CYS A 16 1.79 -3.66 -4.76
CA CYS A 16 1.34 -4.60 -5.78
C CYS A 16 0.35 -3.86 -6.68
N PRO A 17 0.82 -3.00 -7.61
CA PRO A 17 -0.07 -2.29 -8.51
C PRO A 17 -0.94 -3.30 -9.27
N SER A 18 -2.22 -2.95 -9.46
CA SER A 18 -3.15 -3.81 -10.20
C SER A 18 -3.91 -2.99 -11.22
N GLN A 19 -4.13 -3.57 -12.39
CA GLN A 19 -4.89 -2.92 -13.44
C GLN A 19 -6.39 -2.96 -13.12
N HIS A 20 -7.10 -1.88 -13.40
CA HIS A 20 -8.55 -1.83 -13.36
C HIS A 20 -9.13 -2.64 -14.52
N ALA A 21 -10.00 -3.60 -14.23
CA ALA A 21 -10.65 -4.42 -15.25
C ALA A 21 -11.44 -3.53 -16.23
N GLY A 22 -11.17 -3.69 -17.53
CA GLY A 22 -11.83 -2.92 -18.58
C GLY A 22 -11.22 -1.53 -18.84
N THR A 23 -10.12 -1.16 -18.19
CA THR A 23 -9.39 0.09 -18.48
C THR A 23 -7.88 -0.15 -18.56
N GLU A 24 -7.15 0.75 -19.22
CA GLU A 24 -5.68 0.75 -19.21
C GLU A 24 -5.09 1.44 -17.97
N GLN A 25 -5.92 1.68 -16.95
CA GLN A 25 -5.52 2.38 -15.73
C GLN A 25 -5.10 1.42 -14.63
N TRP A 26 -4.18 1.90 -13.79
CA TRP A 26 -3.61 1.17 -12.67
C TRP A 26 -4.09 1.75 -11.34
N LYS A 27 -4.30 0.90 -10.34
CA LYS A 27 -4.48 1.34 -8.95
C LYS A 27 -3.31 0.89 -8.10
N ALA A 28 -2.95 1.76 -7.17
CA ALA A 28 -2.05 1.38 -6.10
C ALA A 28 -2.80 0.44 -5.16
N ARG A 29 -2.28 -0.76 -4.98
CA ARG A 29 -2.71 -1.67 -3.93
C ARG A 29 -1.46 -2.03 -3.13
N ILE A 30 -1.56 -1.91 -1.82
CA ILE A 30 -0.45 -2.19 -0.92
C ILE A 30 -0.85 -3.17 0.18
N PHE A 31 0.15 -3.86 0.71
CA PHE A 31 0.06 -4.71 1.87
C PHE A 31 1.05 -4.20 2.91
N ILE A 32 0.56 -3.83 4.09
CA ILE A 32 1.39 -3.43 5.21
C ILE A 32 1.42 -4.58 6.20
N SER A 33 2.62 -5.04 6.55
CA SER A 33 2.83 -6.14 7.48
C SER A 33 3.73 -5.75 8.63
N TRP A 34 3.41 -6.25 9.82
CA TRP A 34 4.15 -6.02 11.08
C TRP A 34 4.01 -7.25 11.98
N ALA A 35 4.93 -7.41 12.93
CA ALA A 35 4.93 -8.55 13.85
C ALA A 35 4.94 -8.08 15.31
N PRO A 36 3.76 -7.77 15.90
CA PRO A 36 3.66 -7.54 17.33
C PRO A 36 3.65 -8.93 18.00
N HIS A 37 4.75 -9.33 18.63
CA HIS A 37 4.86 -10.61 19.36
C HIS A 37 4.91 -11.87 18.46
N ASP A 38 5.84 -11.90 17.50
CA ASP A 38 6.17 -13.05 16.62
C ASP A 38 5.07 -13.51 15.64
N ALA A 39 3.85 -12.99 15.75
CA ALA A 39 2.79 -13.23 14.79
C ALA A 39 2.75 -12.15 13.70
N LYS A 40 3.08 -12.51 12.45
CA LYS A 40 2.99 -11.60 11.30
C LYS A 40 1.53 -11.24 11.03
N THR A 41 1.17 -9.98 11.30
CA THR A 41 -0.08 -9.37 10.86
C THR A 41 0.12 -8.70 9.51
N THR A 42 -0.86 -8.79 8.62
CA THR A 42 -0.84 -8.10 7.31
C THR A 42 -2.21 -7.50 7.03
N ARG A 43 -2.24 -6.24 6.59
CA ARG A 43 -3.46 -5.55 6.11
C ARG A 43 -3.25 -5.01 4.71
N SER A 44 -4.28 -5.04 3.89
CA SER A 44 -4.26 -4.50 2.54
C SER A 44 -4.98 -3.16 2.46
N PHE A 45 -4.48 -2.29 1.60
CA PHE A 45 -5.04 -0.98 1.31
C PHE A 45 -4.97 -0.71 -0.19
N SER A 46 -5.83 0.19 -0.69
CA SER A 46 -5.80 0.61 -2.08
C SER A 46 -6.11 2.10 -2.21
N SER A 47 -5.46 2.77 -3.15
CA SER A 47 -5.85 4.13 -3.55
C SER A 47 -7.22 4.11 -4.24
N GLN A 48 -7.93 5.23 -4.12
CA GLN A 48 -9.09 5.50 -4.98
C GLN A 48 -8.66 6.11 -6.33
N ASP A 49 -7.45 6.67 -6.38
CA ASP A 49 -6.87 7.25 -7.58
C ASP A 49 -6.46 6.18 -8.60
N ALA A 50 -6.60 6.55 -9.87
CA ALA A 50 -6.21 5.77 -11.03
C ALA A 50 -4.99 6.41 -11.72
N TYR A 51 -4.00 5.58 -12.02
CA TYR A 51 -2.69 5.96 -12.56
C TYR A 51 -2.53 5.45 -13.99
N GLN A 52 -1.69 6.11 -14.77
CA GLN A 52 -1.47 5.72 -16.16
C GLN A 52 -0.50 4.54 -16.27
N THR A 53 0.40 4.37 -15.31
CA THR A 53 1.41 3.31 -15.34
C THR A 53 1.45 2.51 -14.03
N SER A 54 1.97 1.28 -14.13
CA SER A 54 2.23 0.43 -12.97
C SER A 54 3.31 1.02 -12.06
N GLU A 55 4.30 1.71 -12.61
CA GLU A 55 5.39 2.35 -11.87
C GLU A 55 4.87 3.53 -11.04
N GLU A 56 4.01 4.38 -11.62
CA GLU A 56 3.36 5.47 -10.90
C GLU A 56 2.47 4.92 -9.76
N ALA A 57 1.65 3.91 -10.05
CA ALA A 57 0.86 3.22 -9.03
C ALA A 57 1.73 2.56 -7.94
N THR A 58 2.94 2.11 -8.29
CA THR A 58 3.88 1.52 -7.33
C THR A 58 4.41 2.57 -6.37
N LEU A 59 4.95 3.67 -6.90
CA LEU A 59 5.50 4.79 -6.14
C LEU A 59 4.45 5.39 -5.20
N GLN A 60 3.25 5.64 -5.73
CA GLN A 60 2.14 6.19 -4.95
C GLN A 60 1.65 5.20 -3.88
N GLY A 61 1.70 3.90 -4.17
CA GLY A 61 1.42 2.87 -3.17
C GLY A 61 2.41 2.90 -2.00
N LEU A 62 3.71 3.02 -2.26
CA LEU A 62 4.72 3.11 -1.21
C LEU A 62 4.51 4.35 -0.34
N ALA A 63 4.30 5.52 -0.97
CA ALA A 63 4.02 6.77 -0.26
C ALA A 63 2.73 6.69 0.58
N LEU A 64 1.67 6.07 0.05
CA LEU A 64 0.43 5.82 0.80
C LEU A 64 0.71 4.95 2.05
N GLY A 65 1.57 3.94 1.92
CA GLY A 65 1.95 3.08 3.05
C GLY A 65 2.61 3.86 4.18
N GLU A 66 3.52 4.77 3.87
CA GLU A 66 4.17 5.64 4.86
C GLU A 66 3.15 6.56 5.55
N LEU A 67 2.20 7.14 4.80
CA LEU A 67 1.13 7.98 5.36
C LEU A 67 0.21 7.21 6.31
N ILE A 68 -0.12 5.95 6.00
CA ILE A 68 -0.88 5.05 6.87
C ILE A 68 -0.13 4.80 8.17
N ILE A 69 1.15 4.47 8.08
CA ILE A 69 2.00 4.14 9.24
C ILE A 69 2.20 5.36 10.14
N ASP A 70 2.37 6.54 9.55
CA ASP A 70 2.48 7.81 10.27
C ASP A 70 1.16 8.24 10.94
N GLY A 71 0.05 7.54 10.70
CA GLY A 71 -1.26 7.91 11.24
C GLY A 71 -1.80 9.22 10.65
N LYS A 72 -1.27 9.66 9.51
CA LYS A 72 -1.68 10.89 8.79
C LYS A 72 -2.89 10.65 7.87
N ILE A 73 -3.62 9.55 8.07
CA ILE A 73 -4.88 9.31 7.38
C ILE A 73 -6.04 9.79 8.27
N PRO A 74 -6.84 10.76 7.81
CA PRO A 74 -8.09 11.12 8.49
C PRO A 74 -8.99 9.88 8.60
N GLY A 75 -9.33 9.48 9.83
CA GLY A 75 -10.37 8.48 10.08
C GLY A 75 -9.91 7.08 10.52
N LEU A 76 -8.62 6.85 10.81
CA LEU A 76 -8.20 5.63 11.50
C LEU A 76 -8.10 5.86 13.03
N SER A 77 -9.24 6.13 13.65
CA SER A 77 -9.36 6.04 15.11
C SER A 77 -9.23 4.57 15.51
N LYS A 78 -8.33 4.27 16.45
CA LYS A 78 -8.37 3.00 17.17
C LYS A 78 -9.60 3.05 18.07
N ASP A 79 -10.59 2.21 17.78
CA ASP A 79 -11.55 1.80 18.80
C ASP A 79 -10.88 0.82 19.79
#